data_AF-A0A965IGA0-F1
#
_entry.id   AF-A0A965IGA0-F1
#
_cell.length_a   1.000
_cell.length_b   1.000
_cell.length_c   1.000
_cell.angle_alpha   90.00
_cell.angle_beta   90.00
_cell.angle_gamma   90.00
#
_symmetry.space_group_name_H-M   'P 1'
#
loop_
_entity.id
_entity.type
_entity.pdbx_description
1 polymer ?
#
loop_
_entity_poly.entity_id
_entity_poly.type
_entity_poly.pdbx_seq_one_letter_code
_entity_poly.pdbx_strand_id
1 'polypeptide(L)' 'MPIVLRIARPHYESDVTRFLETLKAARPELEKKQQEGRLIYWDKGPIDLDASARAQAARVPQKPYVYQPSLTPSHD' A
#
# COMPACT_ATOMS: atom_id res chain seq x y z
N MET A 1 23.16 -50.95 2.46
CA MET A 1 22.04 -49.99 2.62
C MET A 1 22.57 -48.76 3.35
N PRO A 2 22.85 -47.62 2.70
CA PRO A 2 23.30 -46.45 3.44
C PRO A 2 22.09 -45.63 3.91
N ILE A 3 22.00 -45.43 5.22
CA ILE A 3 21.06 -44.53 5.87
C ILE A 3 21.63 -43.12 5.70
N VAL A 4 21.02 -42.31 4.82
CA VAL A 4 21.34 -40.89 4.69
C VAL A 4 20.56 -40.14 5.77
N LEU A 5 21.24 -39.76 6.86
CA LEU A 5 20.68 -38.90 7.89
C LEU A 5 20.49 -37.48 7.34
N ARG A 6 19.26 -37.16 6.91
CA ARG A 6 18.89 -35.82 6.46
C ARG A 6 18.69 -34.94 7.70
N ILE A 7 19.67 -34.12 8.04
CA ILE A 7 19.53 -33.09 9.08
C ILE A 7 18.64 -31.97 8.51
N ALA A 8 17.34 -32.07 8.72
CA ALA A 8 16.44 -30.93 8.53
C ALA A 8 16.62 -29.99 9.74
N ARG A 9 17.15 -28.79 9.52
CA ARG A 9 17.11 -27.74 10.55
C ARG A 9 15.66 -27.31 10.72
N PRO A 10 15.14 -27.20 11.96
CA PRO A 10 13.82 -26.62 12.16
C PRO A 10 13.83 -25.22 11.56
N HIS A 11 12.85 -24.93 10.70
CA HIS A 11 12.68 -23.59 10.18
C HIS A 11 12.38 -22.66 11.36
N TYR A 12 13.15 -21.58 11.49
CA TYR A 12 12.82 -20.56 12.46
C TYR A 12 11.51 -19.90 12.04
N GLU A 13 10.57 -19.88 12.97
CA GLU A 13 9.31 -19.17 12.85
C GLU A 13 9.32 -18.04 13.87
N SER A 14 8.97 -16.83 13.43
CA SER A 14 8.87 -15.69 14.34
C SER A 14 7.63 -15.82 15.23
N ASP A 15 7.69 -15.26 16.44
CA ASP A 15 6.52 -15.22 17.34
C ASP A 15 5.32 -14.53 16.70
N VAL A 16 5.59 -13.53 15.85
CA VAL A 16 4.56 -12.81 15.08
C VAL A 16 3.89 -13.73 14.06
N THR A 17 4.66 -14.54 13.34
CA THR A 17 4.12 -15.52 12.38
C THR A 17 3.21 -16.50 13.10
N ARG A 18 3.67 -17.08 14.21
CA ARG A 18 2.89 -18.04 15.01
C ARG A 18 1.61 -17.43 15.56
N PHE A 19 1.68 -16.19 16.03
CA PHE A 19 0.52 -15.44 16.49
C PHE A 19 -0.50 -15.26 15.35
N LEU A 20 -0.06 -14.84 14.16
CA LEU A 20 -0.94 -14.63 13.01
C LEU A 20 -1.59 -15.93 12.55
N GLU A 21 -0.84 -17.03 12.51
CA GLU A 21 -1.40 -18.35 12.17
C GLU A 21 -2.46 -18.79 13.18
N THR A 22 -2.15 -18.67 14.47
CA THR A 22 -3.09 -19.00 15.56
C THR A 22 -4.35 -18.14 15.49
N LEU A 23 -4.20 -16.84 15.22
CA LEU A 23 -5.31 -15.90 15.10
C LEU A 23 -6.23 -16.26 13.92
N LYS A 24 -5.65 -16.57 12.76
CA LYS A 24 -6.41 -16.95 11.56
C LYS A 24 -7.11 -18.30 11.74
N ALA A 25 -6.47 -19.26 12.39
CA ALA A 25 -7.09 -20.55 12.70
C ALA A 25 -8.29 -20.40 13.66
N ALA A 26 -8.16 -19.54 14.68
CA ALA A 26 -9.23 -19.26 15.62
C ALA A 26 -10.39 -18.45 15.01
N ARG A 27 -10.13 -17.68 13.94
CA ARG A 27 -11.10 -16.77 13.31
C ARG A 27 -11.01 -16.82 11.78
N PRO A 28 -11.53 -17.90 11.16
CA PRO A 28 -11.42 -18.11 9.71
C PRO A 28 -12.14 -17.02 8.88
N GLU A 29 -13.05 -16.26 9.48
CA GLU A 29 -13.76 -15.17 8.79
C GLU A 29 -12.94 -13.88 8.65
N LEU A 30 -11.78 -13.77 9.31
CA LEU A 30 -10.96 -12.57 9.29
C LEU A 30 -10.46 -12.21 7.89
N GLU A 31 -10.09 -13.18 7.06
CA GLU A 31 -9.63 -12.92 5.68
C GLU A 31 -10.72 -12.26 4.85
N LYS A 32 -11.96 -12.75 4.96
CA LYS A 32 -13.13 -12.16 4.29
C LYS A 32 -13.37 -10.73 4.79
N LYS A 33 -13.37 -10.50 6.11
CA LYS A 33 -13.51 -9.16 6.69
C LYS A 33 -12.37 -8.22 6.27
N GLN A 34 -11.15 -8.73 6.13
CA GLN A 34 -10.01 -7.95 5.67
C GLN A 34 -10.19 -7.53 4.20
N GLN A 35 -10.67 -8.44 3.35
CA GLN A 35 -11.00 -8.14 1.97
C GLN A 35 -12.12 -7.10 1.88
N GLU A 36 -13.22 -7.28 2.61
CA GLU A 36 -14.32 -6.31 2.68
C GLU A 36 -13.84 -4.94 3.16
N GLY A 37 -13.01 -4.89 4.22
CA GLY A 37 -12.43 -3.65 4.73
C GLY A 37 -11.52 -2.94 3.71
N ARG A 38 -10.80 -3.70 2.88
CA ARG A 38 -10.05 -3.12 1.75
C ARG A 38 -10.98 -2.57 0.68
N LEU A 39 -12.06 -3.27 0.35
CA LEU A 39 -12.99 -2.81 -0.70
C LEU A 39 -13.67 -1.48 -0.35
N ILE A 40 -13.93 -1.19 0.92
CA ILE A 40 -14.64 0.04 1.32
C ILE A 40 -13.86 1.33 0.99
N TYR A 41 -12.55 1.37 1.28
CA TYR A 41 -11.76 2.61 1.18
C TYR A 41 -10.59 2.54 0.21
N TRP A 42 -10.20 1.34 -0.22
CA TRP A 42 -9.03 1.14 -1.07
C TRP A 42 -9.35 0.78 -2.52
N ASP A 43 -10.55 0.25 -2.79
CA ASP A 43 -10.97 -0.01 -4.16
C ASP A 43 -11.27 1.33 -4.84
N LYS A 44 -10.32 1.80 -5.63
CA LYS A 44 -10.51 2.98 -6.46
C LYS A 44 -11.38 2.57 -7.64
N GLY A 45 -12.55 3.18 -7.77
CA GLY A 45 -13.40 2.97 -8.92
C GLY A 45 -12.68 3.26 -10.25
N PRO A 46 -13.25 2.84 -11.39
CA PRO A 46 -12.68 3.09 -12.70
C PRO A 46 -12.32 4.57 -12.89
N ILE A 47 -11.12 4.83 -13.39
CA ILE A 47 -10.68 6.20 -13.69
C ILE A 47 -11.37 6.62 -14.98
N ASP A 48 -12.17 7.70 -14.93
CA ASP A 48 -12.65 8.38 -16.13
C ASP A 48 -11.47 9.07 -16.83
N LEU A 49 -11.07 8.51 -17.98
CA LEU A 49 -9.94 8.99 -18.76
C LEU A 49 -10.19 10.39 -19.34
N ASP A 50 -11.44 10.71 -19.70
CA ASP A 50 -11.81 12.03 -20.23
C ASP A 50 -11.80 13.09 -19.12
N ALA A 51 -12.23 12.73 -17.91
CA ALA A 51 -12.06 13.60 -16.74
C ALA A 51 -10.58 13.81 -16.41
N SER A 52 -9.75 12.76 -16.49
CA SER A 52 -8.30 12.86 -16.26
C SER A 52 -7.64 13.78 -17.29
N ALA A 53 -7.98 13.64 -18.58
CA ALA A 53 -7.47 14.50 -19.64
C ALA A 53 -7.87 15.97 -19.44
N ARG A 54 -9.13 16.24 -19.07
CA ARG A 54 -9.61 17.60 -18.75
C ARG A 54 -8.88 18.19 -17.54
N ALA A 55 -8.66 17.41 -16.49
CA ALA A 55 -7.91 17.85 -15.31
C ALA A 55 -6.45 18.17 -15.63
N GLN A 56 -5.81 17.39 -16.50
CA GLN A 56 -4.46 17.67 -16.99
C GLN A 56 -4.42 18.95 -17.83
N ALA A 57 -5.39 19.14 -18.73
CA ALA A 57 -5.48 20.34 -19.56
C ALA A 57 -5.74 21.61 -18.74
N ALA A 58 -6.49 21.52 -17.65
CA ALA A 58 -6.79 22.64 -16.75
C ALA A 58 -5.70 22.94 -15.71
N ARG A 59 -4.57 22.20 -15.72
CA ARG A 59 -3.56 22.28 -14.66
C ARG A 59 -2.80 23.61 -14.69
N VAL A 60 -2.87 24.35 -13.58
CA VAL A 60 -2.09 25.59 -13.38
C VAL A 60 -0.71 25.24 -12.78
N PRO A 61 0.41 25.80 -13.28
CA PRO A 61 1.72 25.60 -12.68
C PRO A 61 1.77 26.10 -11.23
N GLN A 62 2.13 25.23 -10.29
CA GLN A 62 2.30 25.58 -8.89
C GLN A 62 3.79 25.83 -8.58
N LYS A 63 4.10 26.86 -7.78
CA LYS A 63 5.46 27.10 -7.30
C LYS A 63 5.97 25.88 -6.50
N PRO A 64 7.26 25.51 -6.62
CA PRO A 64 7.84 24.39 -5.84
C PRO A 64 7.68 24.56 -4.33
N TYR A 65 7.72 25.81 -3.87
CA TYR A 65 7.47 26.19 -2.49
C TYR A 65 6.41 27.30 -2.47
N VAL A 66 5.27 27.01 -1.83
CA VAL A 66 4.12 27.92 -1.73
C VAL A 66 4.51 29.26 -1.09
N TYR A 67 5.45 29.23 -0.14
CA TYR A 67 5.92 30.41 0.59
C TYR A 67 7.18 31.04 0.02
N GLN A 68 7.70 30.57 -1.12
CA GLN A 68 8.89 31.19 -1.71
C GLN A 68 8.56 32.62 -2.17
N PRO A 69 9.22 33.64 -1.60
CA PRO A 69 9.08 35.01 -2.06
C PRO A 69 9.46 35.10 -3.54
N SER A 70 8.76 35.92 -4.32
CA SER A 70 9.18 36.21 -5.69
C SER A 70 10.53 36.91 -5.65
N LEU A 71 11.56 36.27 -6.19
CA LEU A 71 12.92 36.82 -6.29
C LEU A 71 13.04 37.91 -7.37
N THR A 72 11.95 38.21 -8.08
CA THR A 72 11.88 39.34 -9.01
C THR A 72 11.78 40.62 -8.20
N PRO A 73 12.75 41.55 -8.29
CA PRO A 73 12.53 42.90 -7.79
C PRO A 73 11.35 43.47 -8.56
N SER A 74 10.31 43.90 -7.85
CA SER A 74 9.28 44.76 -8.42
C SER A 74 9.97 46.05 -8.85
N HIS A 75 10.13 46.25 -10.15
CA HIS A 75 10.42 47.56 -10.72
C HIS A 75 9.14 48.38 -10.65
N ASP A 76 8.85 48.90 -9.47
CA ASP A 76 8.05 50.12 -9.30
C ASP A 76 8.99 51.33 -9.38
#